data_AF-A0A3N5DYF6-F1
#
_entry.id   AF-A0A3N5DYF6-F1
#
_cell.length_a   1.000
_cell.length_b   1.000
_cell.length_c   1.000
_cell.angle_alpha   90.00
_cell.angle_beta   90.00
_cell.angle_gamma   90.00
#
_symmetry.space_group_name_H-M   'P 1'
#
loop_
_entity.id
_entity.type
_entity.pdbx_description
1 polymer ?
#
loop_
_entity_poly.entity_id
_entity_poly.type
_entity_poly.pdbx_seq_one_letter_code
_entity_poly.pdbx_strand_id
1 'polypeptide(L)'
;MTIKPFSEMTASDYDALGFKSGLEIHQQLFTAKKLFCRCPAGRYSEEFNAEILRHMRPTLSELGEYDGTALMEFKTRKEIIYQIHRDTICTYEMDDTPPFELNGDALDIALSIGLLYGCSMVDEIHIARKQYLDGSIPTGFQRTTIVGVNGSIPYKGRRISIIQLGLEEDACREVSDVGHRRIYLTDRLGMPLIETVTAPDMRTPQEVAEVADILRRLVRSTGRVRTGGGAARQDVNVSVTGGTRIEIKGVPRIPNIPLLTYNEAMRQHNLLLLRDELHKRGITPDSFSSRTEDVTKILRRTRFQPVRDAIAMGLEARGVLLRGFQGLLRWRTQTDTYFSREISDRVRVVACLTTLPNIIFSDSPS
;
A
#
# COMPACT_ATOMS: atom_id res chain seq x y z
N MET A 1 -24.03 4.87 16.06
CA MET A 1 -23.36 3.77 16.78
C MET A 1 -22.00 4.25 17.26
N THR A 2 -21.63 3.97 18.50
CA THR A 2 -20.27 4.22 19.03
C THR A 2 -19.46 2.94 18.92
N ILE A 3 -18.26 3.02 18.36
CA ILE A 3 -17.36 1.85 18.26
C ILE A 3 -16.81 1.51 19.64
N LYS A 4 -16.92 0.22 20.01
CA LYS A 4 -16.41 -0.33 21.27
C LYS A 4 -14.92 -0.63 21.16
N PRO A 5 -14.19 -0.77 22.28
CA PRO A 5 -12.83 -1.29 22.26
C PRO A 5 -12.71 -2.60 21.48
N PHE A 6 -11.56 -2.85 20.85
CA PHE A 6 -11.35 -4.02 19.98
C PHE A 6 -11.72 -5.35 20.65
N SER A 7 -11.39 -5.52 21.94
CA SER A 7 -11.69 -6.72 22.73
C SER A 7 -13.18 -6.95 22.99
N GLU A 8 -14.01 -5.93 22.83
CA GLU A 8 -15.46 -5.96 23.10
C GLU A 8 -16.31 -5.96 21.83
N MET A 9 -15.68 -5.77 20.66
CA MET A 9 -16.36 -5.81 19.38
C MET A 9 -16.84 -7.22 19.06
N THR A 10 -18.13 -7.36 18.75
CA THR A 10 -18.74 -8.62 18.34
C THR A 10 -18.98 -8.68 16.84
N ALA A 11 -19.27 -9.86 16.30
CA ALA A 11 -19.64 -10.00 14.89
C ALA A 11 -20.88 -9.14 14.52
N SER A 12 -21.85 -9.00 15.42
CA SER A 12 -23.02 -8.15 15.20
C SER A 12 -22.67 -6.66 15.15
N ASP A 13 -21.64 -6.23 15.89
CA ASP A 13 -21.17 -4.84 15.83
C ASP A 13 -20.53 -4.55 14.47
N TYR A 14 -19.72 -5.48 13.94
CA TYR A 14 -19.14 -5.33 12.59
C TYR A 14 -20.18 -5.38 11.48
N ASP A 15 -21.21 -6.22 11.63
CA ASP A 15 -22.33 -6.28 10.69
C ASP A 15 -23.11 -4.95 10.68
N ALA A 16 -23.36 -4.35 11.85
CA ALA A 16 -23.98 -3.03 11.96
C ALA A 16 -23.14 -1.90 11.34
N LEU A 17 -21.80 -2.01 11.38
CA LEU A 17 -20.90 -1.11 10.63
C LEU A 17 -20.92 -1.38 9.11
N GLY A 18 -21.44 -2.53 8.68
CA GLY A 18 -21.30 -3.05 7.32
C GLY A 18 -19.85 -3.26 6.92
N PHE A 19 -19.04 -3.79 7.85
CA PHE A 19 -17.65 -4.12 7.60
C PHE A 19 -17.55 -5.13 6.44
N LYS A 20 -16.71 -4.80 5.46
CA LYS A 20 -16.31 -5.71 4.39
C LYS A 20 -14.81 -5.63 4.18
N SER A 21 -14.21 -6.79 3.98
CA SER A 21 -12.79 -6.89 3.70
C SER A 21 -12.49 -7.93 2.64
N GLY A 22 -11.46 -7.66 1.86
CA GLY A 22 -10.86 -8.53 0.84
C GLY A 22 -9.36 -8.63 1.04
N LEU A 23 -8.74 -9.67 0.48
CA LEU A 23 -7.31 -9.93 0.58
C LEU A 23 -6.69 -9.98 -0.81
N GLU A 24 -5.50 -9.38 -0.91
CA GLU A 24 -4.58 -9.54 -2.03
C GLU A 24 -3.29 -10.13 -1.46
N ILE A 25 -3.09 -11.43 -1.69
CA ILE A 25 -1.96 -12.18 -1.12
C ILE A 25 -0.94 -12.45 -2.21
N HIS A 26 0.25 -11.91 -1.99
CA HIS A 26 1.41 -12.08 -2.84
C HIS A 26 2.29 -13.18 -2.24
N GLN A 27 2.58 -14.24 -2.99
CA GLN A 27 3.39 -15.38 -2.52
C GLN A 27 4.45 -15.76 -3.56
N GLN A 28 5.73 -15.65 -3.18
CA GLN A 28 6.84 -16.05 -4.03
C GLN A 28 6.85 -17.56 -4.28
N LEU A 29 7.12 -17.95 -5.52
CA LEU A 29 7.20 -19.34 -5.94
C LEU A 29 8.62 -19.90 -5.75
N PHE A 30 8.71 -21.20 -5.51
CA PHE A 30 9.98 -21.89 -5.36
C PHE A 30 10.48 -22.42 -6.71
N THR A 31 11.04 -21.50 -7.51
CA THR A 31 11.68 -21.80 -8.80
C THR A 31 13.20 -21.60 -8.72
N ALA A 32 13.93 -22.24 -9.63
CA ALA A 32 15.37 -22.03 -9.77
C ALA A 32 15.72 -20.71 -10.45
N LYS A 33 14.87 -20.24 -11.38
CA LYS A 33 15.09 -19.03 -12.18
C LYS A 33 13.96 -18.02 -11.99
N LYS A 34 14.26 -16.75 -12.29
CA LYS A 34 13.31 -15.64 -12.33
C LYS A 34 12.25 -15.81 -13.44
N LEU A 35 11.23 -14.96 -13.45
CA LEU A 35 10.01 -15.17 -14.25
C LEU A 35 10.21 -14.97 -15.75
N PHE A 36 10.98 -13.96 -16.14
CA PHE A 36 11.21 -13.58 -17.53
C PHE A 36 12.70 -13.42 -17.85
N CYS A 37 13.57 -14.06 -17.06
CA CYS A 37 15.00 -14.15 -17.35
C CYS A 37 15.61 -15.42 -16.73
N ARG A 38 16.91 -15.61 -16.98
CA ARG A 38 17.63 -16.82 -16.56
C ARG A 38 18.39 -16.65 -15.24
N CYS A 39 18.28 -15.49 -14.58
CA CYS A 39 18.93 -15.24 -13.30
C CYS A 39 18.34 -16.11 -12.19
N PRO A 40 19.15 -16.45 -11.17
CA PRO A 40 18.70 -17.31 -10.08
C PRO A 40 17.60 -16.63 -9.26
N ALA A 41 16.53 -17.37 -8.94
CA ALA A 41 15.49 -16.90 -8.03
C ALA A 41 15.85 -17.24 -6.57
N GLY A 42 15.54 -16.33 -5.65
CA GLY A 42 15.76 -16.52 -4.21
C GLY A 42 17.22 -16.45 -3.77
N ARG A 43 18.08 -15.87 -4.59
CA ARG A 43 19.43 -15.48 -4.21
C ARG A 43 19.41 -14.00 -3.85
N TYR A 44 19.65 -13.71 -2.57
CA TYR A 44 19.72 -12.35 -2.06
C TYR A 44 21.18 -11.92 -1.86
N SER A 45 21.46 -10.63 -2.06
CA SER A 45 22.78 -10.04 -1.90
C SER A 45 22.77 -9.02 -0.75
N GLU A 46 23.83 -9.01 0.05
CA GLU A 46 24.11 -7.97 1.04
C GLU A 46 25.08 -6.91 0.49
N GLU A 47 25.83 -7.27 -0.56
CA GLU A 47 26.76 -6.41 -1.26
C GLU A 47 26.26 -6.09 -2.67
N PHE A 48 26.77 -5.01 -3.24
CA PHE A 48 26.53 -4.62 -4.63
C PHE A 48 27.86 -4.34 -5.34
N ASN A 49 27.87 -4.53 -6.66
CA ASN A 49 29.05 -4.29 -7.49
C ASN A 49 28.98 -2.96 -8.24
N ALA A 50 27.77 -2.44 -8.48
CA ALA A 50 27.56 -1.16 -9.15
C ALA A 50 26.21 -0.53 -8.75
N GLU A 51 26.06 0.75 -9.07
CA GLU A 51 24.84 1.52 -8.88
C GLU A 51 24.40 2.12 -10.23
N ILE A 52 23.08 2.14 -10.47
CA ILE A 52 22.48 2.74 -11.65
C ILE A 52 21.44 3.78 -11.20
N LEU A 53 21.63 5.02 -11.62
CA LEU A 53 20.65 6.10 -11.42
C LEU A 53 19.61 6.09 -12.54
N ARG A 54 18.33 6.14 -12.17
CA ARG A 54 17.19 6.30 -13.08
C ARG A 54 16.24 7.38 -12.57
N HIS A 55 15.45 7.91 -13.50
CA HIS A 55 14.36 8.84 -13.21
C HIS A 55 13.08 8.34 -13.86
N MET A 56 12.03 8.18 -13.06
CA MET A 56 10.72 7.74 -13.54
C MET A 56 9.96 8.90 -14.19
N ARG A 57 9.22 8.62 -15.26
CA ARG A 57 8.39 9.61 -15.95
C ARG A 57 6.96 9.08 -16.09
N PRO A 58 5.94 9.89 -15.78
CA PRO A 58 4.56 9.49 -16.00
C PRO A 58 4.27 9.43 -17.50
N THR A 59 3.32 8.59 -17.88
CA THR A 59 2.83 8.48 -19.25
C THR A 59 1.43 9.07 -19.34
N LEU A 60 1.10 9.66 -20.50
CA LEU A 60 -0.24 10.16 -20.78
C LEU A 60 -1.18 8.99 -21.08
N SER A 61 -2.41 9.08 -20.61
CA SER A 61 -3.49 8.20 -21.06
C SER A 61 -3.88 8.53 -22.51
N GLU A 62 -4.67 7.64 -23.12
CA GLU A 62 -5.25 7.87 -24.45
C GLU A 62 -6.10 9.15 -24.52
N LEU A 63 -6.62 9.60 -23.37
CA LEU A 63 -7.40 10.84 -23.23
C LEU A 63 -6.53 12.08 -22.96
N GLY A 64 -5.20 11.93 -22.96
CA GLY A 64 -4.27 13.02 -22.68
C GLY A 64 -4.20 13.42 -21.20
N GLU A 65 -4.68 12.56 -20.30
CA GLU A 65 -4.68 12.80 -18.86
C GLU A 65 -3.59 11.99 -18.16
N TYR A 66 -3.00 12.54 -17.11
CA TYR A 66 -2.09 11.80 -16.24
C TYR A 66 -2.86 11.13 -15.09
N ASP A 67 -2.46 9.92 -14.72
CA ASP A 67 -2.91 9.34 -13.46
C ASP A 67 -2.48 10.25 -12.28
N GLY A 68 -3.40 10.52 -11.37
CA GLY A 68 -3.17 11.45 -10.25
C GLY A 68 -2.07 10.96 -9.31
N THR A 69 -1.97 9.64 -9.11
CA THR A 69 -0.95 9.03 -8.24
C THR A 69 0.42 9.08 -8.90
N ALA A 70 0.48 8.75 -10.19
CA ALA A 70 1.66 8.90 -11.05
C ALA A 70 2.24 10.32 -11.02
N LEU A 71 1.36 11.32 -11.15
CA LEU A 71 1.75 12.72 -11.11
C LEU A 71 2.28 13.13 -9.73
N MET A 72 1.68 12.62 -8.65
CA MET A 72 2.14 12.88 -7.29
C MET A 72 3.53 12.30 -7.05
N GLU A 73 3.78 11.05 -7.44
CA GLU A 73 5.12 10.45 -7.36
C GLU A 73 6.13 11.24 -8.21
N PHE A 74 5.78 11.63 -9.43
CA PHE A 74 6.66 12.44 -10.28
C PHE A 74 7.02 13.80 -9.66
N LYS A 75 6.07 14.45 -8.97
CA LYS A 75 6.30 15.72 -8.27
C LYS A 75 7.31 15.60 -7.13
N THR A 76 7.52 14.40 -6.57
CA THR A 76 8.56 14.18 -5.55
C THR A 76 9.98 14.33 -6.11
N ARG A 77 10.14 14.27 -7.45
CA ARG A 77 11.42 14.39 -8.17
C ARG A 77 12.51 13.47 -7.59
N LYS A 78 12.14 12.25 -7.20
CA LYS A 78 13.07 11.31 -6.61
C LYS A 78 14.12 10.83 -7.61
N GLU A 79 15.35 10.76 -7.13
CA GLU A 79 16.45 10.00 -7.73
C GLU A 79 16.34 8.55 -7.28
N ILE A 80 16.20 7.64 -8.25
CA ILE A 80 16.07 6.21 -7.98
C ILE A 80 17.40 5.53 -8.29
N ILE A 81 18.02 4.94 -7.28
CA ILE A 81 19.30 4.25 -7.40
C ILE A 81 19.07 2.75 -7.25
N TYR A 82 19.49 2.00 -8.26
CA TYR A 82 19.48 0.55 -8.26
C TYR A 82 20.87 0.00 -7.98
N GLN A 83 21.03 -0.66 -6.84
CA GLN A 83 22.21 -1.41 -6.46
C GLN A 83 22.14 -2.81 -7.05
N ILE A 84 23.13 -3.14 -7.89
CA ILE A 84 23.16 -4.37 -8.66
C ILE A 84 24.30 -5.27 -8.22
N HIS A 85 24.05 -6.58 -8.21
CA HIS A 85 25.05 -7.60 -7.92
C HIS A 85 25.12 -8.59 -9.08
N ARG A 86 26.33 -8.83 -9.60
CA ARG A 86 26.56 -9.58 -10.85
C ARG A 86 25.98 -11.01 -10.85
N ASP A 87 25.84 -11.59 -9.66
CA ASP A 87 25.36 -12.96 -9.49
C ASP A 87 23.83 -13.11 -9.40
N THR A 88 23.08 -12.00 -9.29
CA THR A 88 21.63 -12.01 -9.06
C THR A 88 20.84 -11.32 -10.17
N ILE A 89 21.52 -10.71 -11.13
CA ILE A 89 20.93 -9.80 -12.12
C ILE A 89 21.45 -10.03 -13.54
N CYS A 90 20.65 -9.63 -14.52
CA CYS A 90 21.05 -9.51 -15.93
C CYS A 90 20.52 -8.21 -16.55
N THR A 91 20.87 -7.96 -17.81
CA THR A 91 20.46 -6.75 -18.57
C THR A 91 18.95 -6.62 -18.74
N TYR A 92 18.20 -7.73 -18.72
CA TYR A 92 16.73 -7.71 -18.75
C TYR A 92 16.14 -6.90 -17.59
N GLU A 93 16.63 -7.16 -16.39
CA GLU A 93 16.10 -6.53 -15.17
C GLU A 93 16.35 -5.02 -15.15
N MET A 94 17.39 -4.55 -15.85
CA MET A 94 17.75 -3.13 -15.97
C MET A 94 17.07 -2.40 -17.13
N ASP A 95 16.13 -3.07 -17.81
CA ASP A 95 15.42 -2.56 -18.99
C ASP A 95 16.35 -2.32 -20.20
N ASP A 96 17.47 -3.05 -20.29
CA ASP A 96 18.43 -2.98 -21.40
C ASP A 96 18.31 -4.20 -22.35
N THR A 97 17.37 -5.11 -22.09
CA THR A 97 17.10 -6.28 -22.94
C THR A 97 15.62 -6.64 -22.89
N PRO A 98 14.97 -6.99 -24.02
CA PRO A 98 13.58 -7.47 -24.01
C PRO A 98 13.37 -8.68 -23.09
N PRO A 99 12.13 -8.91 -22.59
CA PRO A 99 11.83 -10.09 -21.79
C PRO A 99 12.11 -11.39 -22.54
N PHE A 100 12.58 -12.39 -21.80
CA PHE A 100 12.63 -13.76 -22.28
C PHE A 100 11.24 -14.41 -22.16
N GLU A 101 11.10 -15.62 -22.69
CA GLU A 101 9.88 -16.42 -22.49
C GLU A 101 9.58 -16.63 -21.01
N LEU A 102 8.27 -16.74 -20.71
CA LEU A 102 7.76 -16.99 -19.37
C LEU A 102 8.34 -18.29 -18.81
N ASN A 103 8.72 -18.25 -17.54
CA ASN A 103 9.23 -19.42 -16.83
C ASN A 103 8.13 -20.51 -16.70
N GLY A 104 8.32 -21.63 -17.40
CA GLY A 104 7.40 -22.77 -17.40
C GLY A 104 7.15 -23.37 -16.01
N ASP A 105 8.20 -23.50 -15.18
CA ASP A 105 8.05 -24.01 -13.81
C ASP A 105 7.16 -23.08 -12.96
N ALA A 106 7.33 -21.77 -13.13
CA ALA A 106 6.51 -20.78 -12.43
C ALA A 106 5.04 -20.86 -12.86
N LEU A 107 4.80 -21.01 -14.16
CA LEU A 107 3.46 -21.19 -14.72
C LEU A 107 2.81 -22.48 -14.20
N ASP A 108 3.50 -23.62 -14.24
CA ASP A 108 2.99 -24.90 -13.74
C ASP A 108 2.59 -24.84 -12.26
N ILE A 109 3.39 -24.14 -11.44
CA ILE A 109 3.07 -23.92 -10.03
C ILE A 109 1.82 -23.05 -9.89
N ALA A 110 1.73 -21.94 -10.64
CA ALA A 110 0.59 -21.05 -10.60
C ALA A 110 -0.71 -21.74 -11.05
N LEU A 111 -0.65 -22.54 -12.14
CA LEU A 111 -1.78 -23.33 -12.63
C LEU A 111 -2.21 -24.38 -11.58
N SER A 112 -1.25 -25.07 -10.96
CA SER A 112 -1.52 -26.05 -9.89
C SER A 112 -2.25 -25.41 -8.70
N ILE A 113 -1.84 -24.20 -8.30
CA ILE A 113 -2.50 -23.45 -7.23
C ILE A 113 -3.89 -22.98 -7.67
N GLY A 114 -4.05 -22.57 -8.93
CA GLY A 114 -5.36 -22.23 -9.50
C GLY A 114 -6.35 -23.39 -9.41
N LEU A 115 -5.92 -24.60 -9.77
CA LEU A 115 -6.71 -25.82 -9.64
C LEU A 115 -7.02 -26.16 -8.17
N LEU A 116 -6.07 -25.96 -7.25
CA LEU A 116 -6.28 -26.15 -5.81
C LEU A 116 -7.37 -25.22 -5.27
N TYR A 117 -7.45 -24.00 -5.79
CA TYR A 117 -8.50 -23.03 -5.49
C TYR A 117 -9.82 -23.27 -6.25
N GLY A 118 -9.86 -24.25 -7.15
CA GLY A 118 -11.00 -24.49 -8.02
C GLY A 118 -11.27 -23.35 -9.00
N CYS A 119 -10.25 -22.60 -9.41
CA CYS A 119 -10.37 -21.56 -10.42
C CYS A 119 -10.71 -22.17 -11.79
N SER A 120 -11.46 -21.41 -12.59
CA SER A 120 -11.54 -21.61 -14.03
C SER A 120 -10.26 -21.08 -14.66
N MET A 121 -9.47 -21.96 -15.26
CA MET A 121 -8.19 -21.60 -15.88
C MET A 121 -8.42 -20.88 -17.20
N VAL A 122 -7.54 -19.93 -17.54
CA VAL A 122 -7.61 -19.25 -18.84
C VAL A 122 -7.02 -20.13 -19.94
N ASP A 123 -7.59 -20.05 -21.15
CA ASP A 123 -7.12 -20.83 -22.30
C ASP A 123 -5.82 -20.27 -22.90
N GLU A 124 -5.59 -18.96 -22.75
CA GLU A 124 -4.41 -18.27 -23.26
C GLU A 124 -3.87 -17.28 -22.23
N ILE A 125 -2.55 -17.21 -22.10
CA ILE A 125 -1.84 -16.34 -21.15
C ILE A 125 -1.40 -15.06 -21.85
N HIS A 126 -1.95 -13.93 -21.41
CA HIS A 126 -1.63 -12.60 -21.93
C HIS A 126 -0.86 -11.79 -20.89
N ILE A 127 0.39 -11.45 -21.19
CA ILE A 127 1.22 -10.66 -20.28
C ILE A 127 0.84 -9.18 -20.39
N ALA A 128 0.31 -8.62 -19.31
CA ALA A 128 0.00 -7.20 -19.16
C ALA A 128 1.13 -6.44 -18.46
N ARG A 129 1.09 -5.11 -18.56
CA ARG A 129 2.03 -4.19 -17.92
C ARG A 129 1.29 -3.29 -16.92
N LYS A 130 1.37 -3.60 -15.64
CA LYS A 130 0.81 -2.80 -14.54
C LYS A 130 1.81 -1.69 -14.21
N GLN A 131 1.42 -0.42 -14.26
CA GLN A 131 2.36 0.71 -14.13
C GLN A 131 2.86 0.92 -12.69
N TYR A 132 4.16 1.21 -12.52
CA TYR A 132 4.81 1.50 -11.23
C TYR A 132 5.77 2.69 -11.37
N LEU A 133 5.45 3.81 -10.73
CA LEU A 133 6.28 5.03 -10.79
C LEU A 133 7.04 5.34 -9.50
N ASP A 134 6.89 4.50 -8.49
CA ASP A 134 7.59 4.62 -7.20
C ASP A 134 9.08 4.27 -7.26
N GLY A 135 9.54 3.72 -8.41
CA GLY A 135 10.90 3.28 -8.64
C GLY A 135 11.21 1.87 -8.14
N SER A 136 10.21 1.11 -7.69
CA SER A 136 10.42 -0.26 -7.21
C SER A 136 10.73 -1.25 -8.36
N ILE A 137 10.42 -0.87 -9.59
CA ILE A 137 10.65 -1.66 -10.81
C ILE A 137 11.31 -0.77 -11.89
N PRO A 138 12.52 -1.10 -12.37
CA PRO A 138 13.30 -0.31 -13.33
C PRO A 138 12.59 0.05 -14.64
N THR A 139 11.77 -0.85 -15.18
CA THR A 139 10.99 -0.65 -16.41
C THR A 139 9.83 0.34 -16.26
N GLY A 140 9.48 0.71 -15.03
CA GLY A 140 8.29 1.52 -14.72
C GLY A 140 6.96 0.77 -14.84
N PHE A 141 7.00 -0.54 -15.02
CA PHE A 141 5.82 -1.40 -14.99
C PHE A 141 6.19 -2.83 -14.57
N GLN A 142 5.32 -3.46 -13.81
CA GLN A 142 5.37 -4.88 -13.48
C GLN A 142 4.74 -5.68 -14.61
N ARG A 143 5.38 -6.77 -15.04
CA ARG A 143 4.72 -7.75 -15.90
C ARG A 143 3.88 -8.68 -15.03
N THR A 144 2.61 -8.80 -15.39
CA THR A 144 1.61 -9.59 -14.66
C THR A 144 0.68 -10.27 -15.66
N THR A 145 0.12 -11.42 -15.28
CA THR A 145 -0.92 -12.12 -16.05
C THR A 145 -1.92 -12.76 -15.10
N ILE A 146 -3.13 -12.98 -15.59
CA ILE A 146 -4.13 -13.80 -14.91
C ILE A 146 -3.94 -15.24 -15.38
N VAL A 147 -3.92 -16.19 -14.44
CA VAL A 147 -3.85 -17.64 -14.73
C VAL A 147 -5.20 -18.33 -14.54
N GLY A 148 -6.05 -17.81 -13.65
CA GLY A 148 -7.38 -18.35 -13.43
C GLY A 148 -8.28 -17.40 -12.66
N VAL A 149 -9.59 -17.60 -12.80
CA VAL A 149 -10.64 -16.75 -12.23
C VAL A 149 -11.74 -17.57 -11.57
N ASN A 150 -12.63 -16.93 -10.81
CA ASN A 150 -13.84 -17.55 -10.26
C ASN A 150 -13.58 -18.80 -9.39
N GLY A 151 -12.49 -18.79 -8.63
CA GLY A 151 -12.19 -19.82 -7.64
C GLY A 151 -12.93 -19.61 -6.33
N SER A 152 -12.77 -20.53 -5.38
CA SER A 152 -13.25 -20.32 -4.01
C SER A 152 -12.69 -21.35 -3.03
N ILE A 153 -12.58 -20.95 -1.76
CA ILE A 153 -12.16 -21.82 -0.66
C ILE A 153 -13.26 -22.00 0.38
N PRO A 154 -13.35 -23.16 1.05
CA PRO A 154 -14.31 -23.36 2.14
C PRO A 154 -13.91 -22.58 3.39
N TYR A 155 -14.89 -21.99 4.07
CA TYR A 155 -14.70 -21.27 5.33
C TYR A 155 -15.97 -21.34 6.19
N LYS A 156 -15.90 -21.97 7.37
CA LYS A 156 -16.99 -22.03 8.39
C LYS A 156 -18.40 -22.25 7.80
N GLY A 157 -18.57 -23.24 6.93
CA GLY A 157 -19.88 -23.59 6.34
C GLY A 157 -20.32 -22.73 5.15
N ARG A 158 -19.52 -21.74 4.75
CA ARG A 158 -19.68 -20.95 3.52
C ARG A 158 -18.42 -21.03 2.65
N ARG A 159 -18.41 -20.29 1.54
CA ARG A 159 -17.25 -20.14 0.66
C ARG A 159 -16.73 -18.71 0.70
N ILE A 160 -15.42 -18.55 0.53
CA ILE A 160 -14.77 -17.27 0.20
C ILE A 160 -14.41 -17.33 -1.27
N SER A 161 -14.91 -16.37 -2.04
CA SER A 161 -14.69 -16.32 -3.47
C SER A 161 -13.29 -15.79 -3.77
N ILE A 162 -12.63 -16.39 -4.74
CA ILE A 162 -11.37 -15.93 -5.31
C ILE A 162 -11.72 -15.34 -6.67
N ILE A 163 -11.57 -14.02 -6.81
CA ILE A 163 -11.87 -13.31 -8.05
C ILE A 163 -10.90 -13.77 -9.13
N GLN A 164 -9.60 -13.73 -8.81
CA GLN A 164 -8.54 -14.09 -9.72
C GLN A 164 -7.30 -14.61 -8.98
N LEU A 165 -6.53 -15.42 -9.71
CA LEU A 165 -5.16 -15.78 -9.40
C LEU A 165 -4.28 -15.22 -10.53
N GLY A 166 -3.32 -14.39 -10.16
CA GLY A 166 -2.30 -13.84 -11.06
C GLY A 166 -0.94 -14.52 -10.91
N LEU A 167 -0.09 -14.35 -11.92
CA LEU A 167 1.34 -14.66 -11.93
C LEU A 167 2.10 -13.42 -12.39
N GLU A 168 3.07 -12.97 -11.60
CA GLU A 168 3.75 -11.70 -11.82
C GLU A 168 5.19 -11.66 -11.28
N GLU A 169 5.90 -10.61 -11.66
CA GLU A 169 7.26 -10.32 -11.21
C GLU A 169 7.25 -9.65 -9.84
N ASP A 170 8.07 -10.10 -8.89
CA ASP A 170 8.30 -9.35 -7.66
C ASP A 170 9.17 -8.10 -7.93
N ALA A 171 9.03 -7.09 -7.07
CA ALA A 171 9.74 -5.81 -7.16
C ALA A 171 11.09 -5.86 -6.42
N CYS A 172 11.93 -4.83 -6.64
CA CYS A 172 13.19 -4.67 -5.91
C CYS A 172 12.99 -4.62 -4.38
N ARG A 173 14.04 -4.91 -3.61
CA ARG A 173 14.04 -4.67 -2.16
C ARG A 173 14.43 -3.22 -1.88
N GLU A 174 13.63 -2.51 -1.10
CA GLU A 174 13.98 -1.17 -0.65
C GLU A 174 15.12 -1.24 0.37
N VAL A 175 16.15 -0.42 0.18
CA VAL A 175 17.27 -0.24 1.11
C VAL A 175 17.04 1.02 1.94
N SER A 176 16.68 2.12 1.28
CA SER A 176 16.41 3.39 1.95
C SER A 176 15.51 4.29 1.11
N ASP A 177 14.72 5.09 1.81
CA ASP A 177 13.92 6.17 1.25
C ASP A 177 14.10 7.44 2.08
N VAL A 178 14.98 8.35 1.63
CA VAL A 178 15.37 9.53 2.40
C VAL A 178 15.31 10.77 1.52
N GLY A 179 14.37 11.66 1.82
CA GLY A 179 14.15 12.90 1.07
C GLY A 179 13.85 12.62 -0.40
N HIS A 180 14.69 13.13 -1.29
CA HIS A 180 14.57 12.95 -2.74
C HIS A 180 15.37 11.77 -3.28
N ARG A 181 15.96 10.92 -2.43
CA ARG A 181 16.78 9.79 -2.87
C ARG A 181 16.20 8.49 -2.36
N ARG A 182 15.98 7.54 -3.27
CA ARG A 182 15.51 6.19 -2.95
C ARG A 182 16.46 5.15 -3.52
N ILE A 183 16.82 4.17 -2.69
CA ILE A 183 17.81 3.14 -3.03
C ILE A 183 17.15 1.76 -2.96
N TYR A 184 17.36 0.96 -4.00
CA TYR A 184 16.81 -0.36 -4.16
C TYR A 184 17.91 -1.40 -4.45
N LEU A 185 17.82 -2.58 -3.85
CA LEU A 185 18.56 -3.78 -4.25
C LEU A 185 17.71 -4.58 -5.24
N THR A 186 18.32 -4.96 -6.36
CA THR A 186 17.62 -5.56 -7.52
C THR A 186 17.55 -7.09 -7.46
N ASP A 187 18.14 -7.71 -6.44
CA ASP A 187 18.25 -9.17 -6.33
C ASP A 187 16.89 -9.90 -6.30
N ARG A 188 15.84 -9.27 -5.78
CA ARG A 188 14.47 -9.78 -5.76
C ARG A 188 13.67 -9.50 -7.04
N LEU A 189 14.07 -8.49 -7.82
CA LEU A 189 13.36 -8.10 -9.03
C LEU A 189 13.16 -9.30 -9.96
N GLY A 190 11.94 -9.50 -10.47
CA GLY A 190 11.64 -10.59 -11.40
C GLY A 190 11.48 -11.96 -10.74
N MET A 191 11.55 -12.09 -9.41
CA MET A 191 11.19 -13.35 -8.75
C MET A 191 9.72 -13.71 -9.05
N PRO A 192 9.40 -14.98 -9.42
CA PRO A 192 8.03 -15.35 -9.72
C PRO A 192 7.15 -15.30 -8.48
N LEU A 193 5.99 -14.69 -8.62
CA LEU A 193 5.06 -14.47 -7.53
C LEU A 193 3.62 -14.72 -8.02
N ILE A 194 2.81 -15.37 -7.18
CA ILE A 194 1.36 -15.42 -7.41
C ILE A 194 0.65 -14.33 -6.62
N GLU A 195 -0.37 -13.72 -7.23
CA GLU A 195 -1.28 -12.76 -6.60
C GLU A 195 -2.64 -13.44 -6.45
N THR A 196 -3.05 -13.77 -5.22
CA THR A 196 -4.40 -14.30 -4.94
C THR A 196 -5.31 -13.15 -4.50
N VAL A 197 -6.35 -12.87 -5.29
CA VAL A 197 -7.31 -11.78 -5.01
C VAL A 197 -8.65 -12.38 -4.59
N THR A 198 -9.09 -12.11 -3.36
CA THR A 198 -10.40 -12.55 -2.88
C THR A 198 -11.50 -11.53 -3.17
N ALA A 199 -12.74 -12.00 -3.23
CA ALA A 199 -13.89 -11.11 -3.09
C ALA A 199 -13.93 -10.51 -1.67
N PRO A 200 -14.66 -9.39 -1.47
CA PRO A 200 -14.81 -8.75 -0.16
C PRO A 200 -15.81 -9.51 0.75
N ASP A 201 -15.61 -10.82 0.91
CA ASP A 201 -16.51 -11.75 1.59
C ASP A 201 -16.26 -11.87 3.10
N MET A 202 -15.18 -11.27 3.61
CA MET A 202 -14.84 -11.30 5.04
C MET A 202 -15.57 -10.17 5.78
N ARG A 203 -16.23 -10.53 6.89
CA ARG A 203 -17.19 -9.69 7.62
C ARG A 203 -16.71 -9.27 9.00
N THR A 204 -15.63 -9.86 9.51
CA THR A 204 -14.97 -9.39 10.72
C THR A 204 -13.45 -9.41 10.57
N PRO A 205 -12.71 -8.58 11.33
CA PRO A 205 -11.25 -8.62 11.39
C PRO A 205 -10.64 -10.00 11.65
N GLN A 206 -11.29 -10.82 12.48
CA GLN A 206 -10.84 -12.19 12.78
C GLN A 206 -11.01 -13.10 11.55
N GLU A 207 -12.13 -12.99 10.81
CA GLU A 207 -12.30 -13.74 9.58
C GLU A 207 -11.19 -13.42 8.57
N VAL A 208 -10.77 -12.16 8.46
CA VAL A 208 -9.69 -11.77 7.54
C VAL A 208 -8.40 -12.52 7.83
N ALA A 209 -8.00 -12.59 9.10
CA ALA A 209 -6.79 -13.29 9.50
C ALA A 209 -6.91 -14.81 9.31
N GLU A 210 -8.06 -15.40 9.64
CA GLU A 210 -8.29 -16.83 9.48
C GLU A 210 -8.29 -17.25 7.99
N VAL A 211 -8.93 -16.46 7.12
CA VAL A 211 -8.93 -16.70 5.67
C VAL A 211 -7.53 -16.55 5.09
N ALA A 212 -6.78 -15.52 5.49
CA ALA A 212 -5.38 -15.38 5.10
C ALA A 212 -4.53 -16.60 5.52
N ASP A 213 -4.79 -17.16 6.71
CA ASP A 213 -4.08 -18.35 7.18
C ASP A 213 -4.46 -19.62 6.38
N ILE A 214 -5.73 -19.77 5.99
CA ILE A 214 -6.18 -20.86 5.11
C ILE A 214 -5.47 -20.77 3.75
N LEU A 215 -5.49 -19.60 3.11
CA LEU A 215 -4.81 -19.38 1.83
C LEU A 215 -3.31 -19.69 1.94
N ARG A 216 -2.66 -19.20 3.01
CA ARG A 216 -1.25 -19.52 3.32
C ARG A 216 -1.01 -21.02 3.44
N ARG A 217 -1.88 -21.76 4.13
CA ARG A 217 -1.73 -23.22 4.31
C ARG A 217 -1.94 -23.97 2.99
N LEU A 218 -2.91 -23.55 2.17
CA LEU A 218 -3.19 -24.14 0.86
C LEU A 218 -1.99 -24.00 -0.08
N VAL A 219 -1.43 -22.80 -0.25
CA VAL A 219 -0.27 -22.64 -1.14
C VAL A 219 0.96 -23.37 -0.61
N ARG A 220 1.15 -23.43 0.72
CA ARG A 220 2.27 -24.15 1.34
C ARG A 220 2.15 -25.67 1.25
N SER A 221 0.94 -26.22 1.21
CA SER A 221 0.75 -27.67 1.08
C SER A 221 1.27 -28.21 -0.26
N THR A 222 1.44 -27.35 -1.27
CA THR A 222 2.06 -27.73 -2.55
C THR A 222 3.54 -28.09 -2.42
N GLY A 223 4.25 -27.57 -1.40
CA GLY A 223 5.71 -27.67 -1.31
C GLY A 223 6.47 -26.87 -2.38
N ARG A 224 5.78 -26.03 -3.15
CA ARG A 224 6.33 -25.32 -4.33
C ARG A 224 6.36 -23.80 -4.17
N VAL A 225 6.19 -23.30 -2.96
CA VAL A 225 6.27 -21.87 -2.63
C VAL A 225 7.40 -21.60 -1.65
N ARG A 226 7.95 -20.39 -1.69
CA ARG A 226 8.99 -19.98 -0.74
C ARG A 226 8.39 -19.70 0.63
N THR A 227 9.13 -20.00 1.68
CA THR A 227 8.76 -19.70 3.06
C THR A 227 9.88 -18.94 3.76
N GLY A 228 9.54 -18.10 4.72
CA GLY A 228 10.49 -17.25 5.43
C GLY A 228 10.09 -15.78 5.38
N GLY A 229 10.91 -14.92 5.99
CA GLY A 229 10.69 -13.47 5.93
C GLY A 229 10.72 -12.95 4.49
N GLY A 230 9.75 -12.12 4.12
CA GLY A 230 9.67 -11.50 2.79
C GLY A 230 9.16 -12.39 1.65
N ALA A 231 8.95 -13.69 1.88
CA ALA A 231 8.45 -14.63 0.86
C ALA A 231 6.95 -14.45 0.55
N ALA A 232 6.20 -13.82 1.45
CA ALA A 232 4.79 -13.51 1.25
C ALA A 232 4.45 -12.12 1.81
N ARG A 233 3.51 -11.45 1.16
CA ARG A 233 2.94 -10.16 1.57
C ARG A 233 1.42 -10.23 1.47
N GLN A 234 0.72 -9.51 2.33
CA GLN A 234 -0.73 -9.39 2.27
C GLN A 234 -1.08 -7.91 2.21
N ASP A 235 -1.82 -7.53 1.19
CA ASP A 235 -2.50 -6.25 1.14
C ASP A 235 -3.96 -6.49 1.55
N VAL A 236 -4.43 -5.71 2.52
CA VAL A 236 -5.73 -5.94 3.16
C VAL A 236 -6.66 -4.79 2.81
N ASN A 237 -7.71 -5.09 2.05
CA ASN A 237 -8.72 -4.13 1.66
C ASN A 237 -9.80 -4.06 2.73
N VAL A 238 -10.17 -2.87 3.20
CA VAL A 238 -11.17 -2.63 4.26
C VAL A 238 -12.13 -1.54 3.85
N SER A 239 -13.41 -1.74 4.15
CA SER A 239 -14.46 -0.73 4.01
C SER A 239 -15.55 -0.92 5.06
N VAL A 240 -16.27 0.15 5.37
CA VAL A 240 -17.52 0.16 6.14
C VAL A 240 -18.64 0.82 5.32
N THR A 241 -19.90 0.65 5.71
CA THR A 241 -21.04 1.28 5.01
C THR A 241 -20.87 2.79 4.96
N GLY A 242 -20.98 3.37 3.77
CA GLY A 242 -20.80 4.81 3.53
C GLY A 242 -19.35 5.28 3.47
N GLY A 243 -18.39 4.41 3.79
CA GLY A 243 -16.96 4.65 3.65
C GLY A 243 -16.44 4.32 2.24
N THR A 244 -15.12 4.45 2.06
CA THR A 244 -14.43 4.09 0.83
C THR A 244 -13.55 2.86 1.05
N ARG A 245 -13.27 2.10 -0.01
CA ARG A 245 -12.31 0.99 0.05
C ARG A 245 -10.91 1.57 0.31
N ILE A 246 -10.31 1.16 1.43
CA ILE A 246 -8.94 1.51 1.79
C ILE A 246 -8.10 0.25 1.84
N GLU A 247 -6.93 0.32 1.23
CA GLU A 247 -5.96 -0.77 1.16
C GLU A 247 -4.85 -0.54 2.19
N ILE A 248 -4.68 -1.48 3.10
CA ILE A 248 -3.56 -1.52 4.04
C ILE A 248 -2.46 -2.36 3.39
N LYS A 249 -1.46 -1.68 2.82
CA LYS A 249 -0.38 -2.33 2.08
C LYS A 249 0.67 -2.98 2.97
N GLY A 250 1.21 -4.10 2.51
CA GLY A 250 2.42 -4.72 3.03
C GLY A 250 2.29 -5.25 4.45
N VAL A 251 1.13 -5.81 4.83
CA VAL A 251 0.96 -6.40 6.16
C VAL A 251 1.91 -7.59 6.31
N PRO A 252 2.90 -7.53 7.21
CA PRO A 252 3.99 -8.52 7.23
C PRO A 252 3.60 -9.82 7.95
N ARG A 253 2.59 -9.76 8.82
CA ARG A 253 2.19 -10.88 9.69
C ARG A 253 0.68 -10.94 9.80
N ILE A 254 0.12 -12.12 9.50
CA ILE A 254 -1.31 -12.41 9.63
C ILE A 254 -1.88 -12.05 11.01
N PRO A 255 -1.21 -12.31 12.16
CA PRO A 255 -1.71 -11.91 13.47
C PRO A 255 -1.92 -10.40 13.68
N ASN A 256 -1.31 -9.54 12.85
CA ASN A 256 -1.51 -8.10 12.92
C ASN A 256 -2.80 -7.65 12.20
N ILE A 257 -3.31 -8.46 11.26
CA ILE A 257 -4.48 -8.14 10.42
C ILE A 257 -5.70 -7.72 11.25
N PRO A 258 -6.08 -8.43 12.34
CA PRO A 258 -7.30 -8.09 13.06
C PRO A 258 -7.27 -6.67 13.65
N LEU A 259 -6.15 -6.28 14.28
CA LEU A 259 -6.03 -4.95 14.87
C LEU A 259 -5.97 -3.84 13.80
N LEU A 260 -5.24 -4.09 12.70
CA LEU A 260 -5.12 -3.13 11.59
C LEU A 260 -6.48 -2.86 10.95
N THR A 261 -7.23 -3.92 10.63
CA THR A 261 -8.54 -3.80 9.97
C THR A 261 -9.61 -3.23 10.90
N TYR A 262 -9.57 -3.56 12.21
CA TYR A 262 -10.40 -2.89 13.21
C TYR A 262 -10.11 -1.38 13.29
N ASN A 263 -8.83 -1.00 13.37
CA ASN A 263 -8.43 0.39 13.46
C ASN A 263 -8.83 1.17 12.20
N GLU A 264 -8.77 0.56 11.02
CA GLU A 264 -9.22 1.18 9.77
C GLU A 264 -10.75 1.34 9.74
N ALA A 265 -11.51 0.32 10.13
CA ALA A 265 -12.96 0.43 10.25
C ALA A 265 -13.38 1.54 11.23
N MET A 266 -12.66 1.65 12.36
CA MET A 266 -12.84 2.73 13.32
C MET A 266 -12.54 4.11 12.71
N ARG A 267 -11.44 4.23 11.97
CA ARG A 267 -11.04 5.45 11.27
C ARG A 267 -12.12 5.91 10.32
N GLN A 268 -12.58 5.03 9.43
CA GLN A 268 -13.61 5.36 8.43
C GLN A 268 -14.91 5.80 9.10
N HIS A 269 -15.40 5.02 10.07
CA HIS A 269 -16.64 5.34 10.78
C HIS A 269 -16.58 6.73 11.45
N ASN A 270 -15.48 7.01 12.15
CA ASN A 270 -15.32 8.31 12.82
C ASN A 270 -15.16 9.47 11.84
N LEU A 271 -14.56 9.24 10.66
CA LEU A 271 -14.49 10.24 9.59
C LEU A 271 -15.86 10.49 8.93
N LEU A 272 -16.73 9.49 8.86
CA LEU A 272 -18.11 9.68 8.40
C LEU A 272 -18.90 10.56 9.38
N LEU A 273 -18.74 10.33 10.69
CA LEU A 273 -19.35 11.18 11.71
C LEU A 273 -18.80 12.61 11.64
N LEU A 274 -17.49 12.77 11.40
CA LEU A 274 -16.87 14.09 11.19
C LEU A 274 -17.43 14.78 9.94
N ARG A 275 -17.58 14.05 8.82
CA ARG A 275 -18.20 14.57 7.60
C ARG A 275 -19.61 15.07 7.88
N ASP A 276 -20.40 14.28 8.60
CA ASP A 276 -21.78 14.67 8.94
C ASP A 276 -21.81 15.91 9.83
N GLU A 277 -20.84 16.07 10.74
CA GLU A 277 -20.66 17.29 11.53
C GLU A 277 -20.24 18.50 10.68
N LEU A 278 -19.33 18.31 9.72
CA LEU A 278 -18.95 19.36 8.76
C LEU A 278 -20.16 19.82 7.93
N HIS A 279 -20.98 18.87 7.45
CA HIS A 279 -22.21 19.18 6.73
C HIS A 279 -23.21 19.96 7.60
N LYS A 280 -23.37 19.60 8.88
CA LYS A 280 -24.21 20.36 9.82
C LYS A 280 -23.73 21.80 10.00
N ARG A 281 -22.42 22.04 9.90
CA ARG A 281 -21.81 23.39 9.92
C ARG A 281 -21.88 24.11 8.58
N GLY A 282 -22.52 23.53 7.56
CA GLY A 282 -22.59 24.09 6.21
C GLY A 282 -21.28 24.00 5.43
N ILE A 283 -20.34 23.15 5.85
CA ILE A 283 -19.04 22.96 5.20
C ILE A 283 -19.15 21.75 4.27
N THR A 284 -19.07 22.02 2.97
CA THR A 284 -19.15 21.07 1.87
C THR A 284 -17.95 21.31 0.95
N PRO A 285 -17.65 20.43 -0.04
CA PRO A 285 -16.60 20.72 -1.01
C PRO A 285 -16.75 22.08 -1.72
N ASP A 286 -17.99 22.50 -2.00
CA ASP A 286 -18.28 23.77 -2.70
C ASP A 286 -18.18 24.99 -1.78
N SER A 287 -18.49 24.84 -0.48
CA SER A 287 -18.43 25.93 0.50
C SER A 287 -17.11 25.99 1.26
N PHE A 288 -16.27 24.96 1.14
CA PHE A 288 -14.98 24.89 1.81
C PHE A 288 -14.06 26.02 1.33
N SER A 289 -13.53 26.78 2.29
CA SER A 289 -12.54 27.81 2.02
C SER A 289 -11.44 27.77 3.07
N SER A 290 -10.21 28.00 2.61
CA SER A 290 -9.05 28.18 3.47
C SER A 290 -8.33 29.48 3.11
N ARG A 291 -7.68 30.07 4.11
CA ARG A 291 -6.82 31.24 3.91
C ARG A 291 -5.46 30.97 4.53
N THR A 292 -4.41 31.32 3.82
CA THR A 292 -3.04 31.21 4.32
C THR A 292 -2.50 32.59 4.66
N GLU A 293 -1.83 32.72 5.79
CA GLU A 293 -1.17 33.97 6.21
C GLU A 293 0.27 33.70 6.65
N ASP A 294 1.16 34.65 6.42
CA ASP A 294 2.49 34.66 7.04
C ASP A 294 2.36 35.17 8.48
N VAL A 295 2.66 34.28 9.44
CA VAL A 295 2.58 34.54 10.87
C VAL A 295 3.96 34.60 11.52
N THR A 296 5.04 34.63 10.73
CA THR A 296 6.44 34.65 11.19
C THR A 296 6.69 35.79 12.18
N LYS A 297 6.17 37.00 11.89
CA LYS A 297 6.32 38.16 12.78
C LYS A 297 5.67 37.94 14.14
N ILE A 298 4.51 37.31 14.18
CA ILE A 298 3.74 37.04 15.40
C ILE A 298 4.46 35.98 16.25
N LEU A 299 5.01 34.95 15.59
CA LEU A 299 5.67 33.82 16.25
C LEU A 299 7.14 34.08 16.60
N ARG A 300 7.70 35.25 16.28
CA ARG A 300 9.11 35.58 16.51
C ARG A 300 9.56 35.47 17.98
N ARG A 301 8.61 35.65 18.93
CA ARG A 301 8.85 35.53 20.38
C ARG A 301 8.27 34.25 20.99
N THR A 302 7.98 33.24 20.17
CA THR A 302 7.42 31.98 20.67
C THR A 302 8.37 31.29 21.64
N ARG A 303 7.80 30.65 22.66
CA ARG A 303 8.53 29.74 23.57
C ARG A 303 8.66 28.33 22.99
N PHE A 304 7.90 28.01 21.95
CA PHE A 304 7.95 26.70 21.32
C PHE A 304 9.23 26.57 20.48
N GLN A 305 10.17 25.79 20.99
CA GLN A 305 11.52 25.65 20.47
C GLN A 305 11.58 25.35 18.97
N PRO A 306 10.83 24.39 18.40
CA PRO A 306 10.96 24.05 16.97
C PRO A 306 10.63 25.21 16.02
N VAL A 307 9.62 26.02 16.35
CA VAL A 307 9.27 27.20 15.54
C VAL A 307 10.31 28.30 15.72
N ARG A 308 10.83 28.50 16.94
CA ARG A 308 11.88 29.50 17.19
C ARG A 308 13.15 29.19 16.41
N ASP A 309 13.56 27.92 16.39
CA ASP A 309 14.76 27.47 15.67
C ASP A 309 14.57 27.61 14.15
N ALA A 310 13.41 27.23 13.63
CA ALA A 310 13.08 27.43 12.21
C ALA A 310 13.16 28.91 11.80
N ILE A 311 12.57 29.82 12.60
CA ILE A 311 12.63 31.26 12.35
C ILE A 311 14.06 31.80 12.47
N ALA A 312 14.85 31.31 13.44
CA ALA A 312 16.25 31.69 13.60
C ALA A 312 17.12 31.25 12.40
N MET A 313 16.76 30.13 11.76
CA MET A 313 17.36 29.66 10.51
C MET A 313 16.86 30.40 9.26
N GLY A 314 16.00 31.41 9.41
CA GLY A 314 15.46 32.21 8.31
C GLY A 314 14.27 31.57 7.58
N LEU A 315 13.67 30.51 8.13
CA LEU A 315 12.47 29.89 7.55
C LEU A 315 11.20 30.69 7.92
N GLU A 316 10.18 30.58 7.07
CA GLU A 316 8.88 31.20 7.28
C GLU A 316 7.94 30.32 8.11
N ALA A 317 7.12 30.95 8.95
CA ALA A 317 5.99 30.31 9.60
C ALA A 317 4.68 30.74 8.93
N ARG A 318 3.95 29.78 8.36
CA ARG A 318 2.65 30.00 7.70
C ARG A 318 1.51 29.46 8.56
N GLY A 319 0.46 30.25 8.72
CA GLY A 319 -0.80 29.86 9.34
C GLY A 319 -1.85 29.52 8.29
N VAL A 320 -2.63 28.47 8.51
CA VAL A 320 -3.76 28.09 7.66
C VAL A 320 -5.05 28.24 8.47
N LEU A 321 -5.92 29.14 8.05
CA LEU A 321 -7.23 29.34 8.63
C LEU A 321 -8.25 28.41 7.96
N LEU A 322 -8.81 27.49 8.74
CA LEU A 322 -9.90 26.60 8.35
C LEU A 322 -11.20 27.08 9.02
N ARG A 323 -12.05 27.80 8.26
CA ARG A 323 -13.27 28.40 8.82
C ARG A 323 -14.27 27.30 9.23
N GLY A 324 -14.79 27.38 10.45
CA GLY A 324 -15.77 26.44 11.00
C GLY A 324 -15.19 25.11 11.49
N PHE A 325 -13.86 24.93 11.50
CA PHE A 325 -13.19 23.71 11.97
C PHE A 325 -12.88 23.69 13.48
N GLN A 326 -13.38 24.65 14.25
CA GLN A 326 -13.14 24.72 15.69
C GLN A 326 -13.58 23.42 16.39
N GLY A 327 -12.68 22.80 17.14
CA GLY A 327 -12.88 21.54 17.85
C GLY A 327 -12.83 20.27 16.96
N LEU A 328 -12.70 20.40 15.64
CA LEU A 328 -12.69 19.27 14.71
C LEU A 328 -11.30 18.67 14.49
N LEU A 329 -10.23 19.42 14.76
CA LEU A 329 -8.86 18.90 14.57
C LEU A 329 -8.49 17.88 15.65
N ARG A 330 -9.16 17.94 16.82
CA ARG A 330 -9.13 16.90 17.85
C ARG A 330 -10.28 15.89 17.76
N TRP A 331 -10.98 15.83 16.63
CA TRP A 331 -11.92 14.74 16.40
C TRP A 331 -11.16 13.41 16.40
N ARG A 332 -11.52 12.50 17.32
CA ARG A 332 -10.85 11.21 17.43
C ARG A 332 -11.19 10.35 16.21
N THR A 333 -10.18 9.95 15.45
CA THR A 333 -10.35 9.06 14.29
C THR A 333 -10.09 7.62 14.68
N GLN A 334 -9.05 7.37 15.48
CA GLN A 334 -8.68 6.03 15.96
C GLN A 334 -8.27 6.10 17.43
N THR A 335 -7.93 4.97 18.03
CA THR A 335 -7.30 4.94 19.35
C THR A 335 -6.08 5.87 19.35
N ASP A 336 -6.10 6.86 20.24
CA ASP A 336 -5.06 7.87 20.46
C ASP A 336 -4.63 8.66 19.21
N THR A 337 -5.49 8.69 18.19
CA THR A 337 -5.25 9.40 16.92
C THR A 337 -6.42 10.31 16.60
N TYR A 338 -6.11 11.47 16.03
CA TYR A 338 -7.08 12.54 15.77
C TYR A 338 -7.03 12.99 14.32
N PHE A 339 -8.06 13.72 13.87
CA PHE A 339 -8.16 14.21 12.49
C PHE A 339 -6.98 15.10 12.06
N SER A 340 -6.37 15.85 12.98
CA SER A 340 -5.14 16.60 12.69
C SER A 340 -3.98 15.72 12.19
N ARG A 341 -3.96 14.43 12.56
CA ARG A 341 -2.96 13.48 12.09
C ARG A 341 -3.13 13.14 10.61
N GLU A 342 -4.36 13.05 10.12
CA GLU A 342 -4.66 12.84 8.69
C GLU A 342 -4.06 13.98 7.84
N ILE A 343 -4.17 15.22 8.34
CA ILE A 343 -3.59 16.40 7.69
C ILE A 343 -2.07 16.34 7.71
N SER A 344 -1.45 16.03 8.86
CA SER A 344 0.00 16.02 8.99
C SER A 344 0.66 14.90 8.19
N ASP A 345 0.05 13.71 8.14
CA ASP A 345 0.52 12.61 7.30
C ASP A 345 0.43 12.97 5.81
N ARG A 346 -0.64 13.67 5.37
CA ARG A 346 -0.76 14.14 3.99
C ARG A 346 0.30 15.19 3.62
N VAL A 347 0.56 16.15 4.52
CA VAL A 347 1.61 17.16 4.32
C VAL A 347 2.99 16.51 4.25
N ARG A 348 3.29 15.54 5.13
CA ARG A 348 4.56 14.81 5.13
C ARG A 348 4.85 14.18 3.76
N VAL A 349 3.84 13.51 3.19
CA VAL A 349 3.97 12.85 1.88
C VAL A 349 4.20 13.88 0.77
N VAL A 350 3.35 14.90 0.68
CA VAL A 350 3.42 15.91 -0.40
C VAL A 350 4.73 16.70 -0.36
N ALA A 351 5.25 17.00 0.84
CA ALA A 351 6.49 17.74 1.02
C ALA A 351 7.75 16.87 1.13
N CYS A 352 7.63 15.54 0.96
CA CYS A 352 8.75 14.58 1.07
C CYS A 352 9.54 14.70 2.39
N LEU A 353 8.85 14.99 3.49
CA LEU A 353 9.47 15.14 4.80
C LEU A 353 9.77 13.77 5.41
N THR A 354 10.98 13.58 5.91
CA THR A 354 11.40 12.35 6.60
C THR A 354 10.79 12.23 8.00
N THR A 355 10.46 13.36 8.61
CA THR A 355 9.77 13.45 9.90
C THR A 355 8.39 14.06 9.73
N LEU A 356 7.54 13.89 10.75
CA LEU A 356 6.24 14.56 10.74
C LEU A 356 6.45 16.07 10.75
N PRO A 357 5.66 16.82 9.96
CA PRO A 357 5.72 18.27 10.00
C PRO A 357 5.36 18.77 11.40
N ASN A 358 6.07 19.80 11.85
CA ASN A 358 5.74 20.53 13.06
C ASN A 358 4.44 21.33 12.82
N ILE A 359 3.29 20.69 13.01
CA ILE A 359 1.98 21.33 12.88
C ILE A 359 1.41 21.60 14.27
N ILE A 360 1.07 22.87 14.51
CA ILE A 360 0.34 23.33 15.68
C ILE A 360 -1.03 23.79 15.21
N PHE A 361 -2.06 23.50 16.00
CA PHE A 361 -3.44 23.87 15.67
C PHE A 361 -4.20 24.33 16.89
N SER A 362 -5.26 25.13 16.67
CA SER A 362 -6.05 25.81 17.71
C SER A 362 -6.66 24.88 18.76
N ASP A 363 -6.94 23.64 18.38
CA ASP A 363 -7.56 22.65 19.27
C ASP A 363 -6.52 21.90 20.14
N SER A 364 -5.22 22.17 19.97
CA SER A 364 -4.17 21.52 20.77
C SER A 364 -4.36 21.86 22.26
N PRO A 365 -4.27 20.89 23.18
CA PRO A 365 -4.35 21.19 24.61
C PRO A 365 -3.22 22.15 25.00
N SER A 366 -3.60 23.18 25.76
CA SER A 366 -2.73 24.24 26.27
C SER A 366 -1.70 23.75 27.26
#